data_AF-A0A0P7XID7-F1
#
_entry.id   AF-A0A0P7XID7-F1
#
_cell.length_a   1.000
_cell.length_b   1.000
_cell.length_c   1.000
_cell.angle_alpha   90.00
_cell.angle_beta   90.00
_cell.angle_gamma   90.00
#
_symmetry.space_group_name_H-M   'P 1'
#
loop_
_entity.id
_entity.type
_entity.pdbx_description
1 polymer ?
#
loop_
_entity_poly.entity_id
_entity_poly.type
_entity_poly.pdbx_seq_one_letter_code
_entity_poly.pdbx_strand_id
1 'polypeptide(L)'
;MITIGTVLIALLLFTAGGIVKGLLGVGLPMVAIPGLTLIVGLPNALAMVSVPVALANLWQVWQFRQAPGPGGVLVPYLISGAIGTIIGTLILVSLPEAWLELGLATMLIGYVVLRLSNPGLKLMQGAARKSAAPVGFGAGVLHGSTGIAGPIGITYFHAQGLSRDRFILSVGLMFLTFAAVQIPMLGLTGILRADTVLTGVIGLPAVAAGLWIGNMLGRRIEPKVFDWLVLIVLTWTAAGLAWRSVSEFAGG
;
A
#
# COMPACT_ATOMS: atom_id res chain seq x y z
N MET A 1 -21.98 1.78 -10.85
CA MET A 1 -22.57 1.09 -9.68
C MET A 1 -21.73 -0.14 -9.36
N ILE A 2 -21.43 -0.40 -8.08
CA ILE A 2 -20.77 -1.63 -7.65
C ILE A 2 -21.76 -2.80 -7.78
N THR A 3 -21.34 -3.86 -8.47
CA THR A 3 -22.16 -5.07 -8.69
C THR A 3 -21.83 -6.17 -7.68
N ILE A 4 -22.67 -7.20 -7.56
CA ILE A 4 -22.36 -8.38 -6.74
C ILE A 4 -21.06 -9.05 -7.21
N GLY A 5 -20.83 -9.12 -8.52
CA GLY A 5 -19.58 -9.65 -9.08
C GLY A 5 -18.35 -8.86 -8.60
N THR A 6 -18.46 -7.53 -8.57
CA THR A 6 -17.42 -6.65 -8.03
C THR A 6 -17.12 -6.95 -6.56
N VAL A 7 -18.16 -7.15 -5.73
CA VAL A 7 -17.99 -7.48 -4.31
C VAL A 7 -17.29 -8.83 -4.13
N LEU A 8 -17.67 -9.86 -4.90
CA LEU A 8 -17.02 -11.17 -4.83
C LEU A 8 -15.54 -11.11 -5.20
N ILE A 9 -15.18 -10.35 -6.24
CA ILE A 9 -13.79 -10.18 -6.62
C ILE A 9 -13.04 -9.36 -5.56
N ALA A 10 -13.66 -8.33 -4.99
CA ALA A 10 -13.09 -7.58 -3.87
C ALA A 10 -12.78 -8.48 -2.67
N LEU A 11 -13.69 -9.40 -2.32
CA LEU A 11 -13.45 -10.37 -1.24
C LEU A 11 -12.25 -11.27 -1.53
N LEU A 12 -12.12 -11.79 -2.76
CA LEU A 12 -10.97 -12.59 -3.17
C LEU A 12 -9.65 -11.80 -3.08
N LEU A 13 -9.64 -10.56 -3.59
CA LEU A 13 -8.48 -9.67 -3.55
C LEU A 13 -8.12 -9.24 -2.12
N PHE A 14 -9.11 -9.02 -1.26
CA PHE A 14 -8.92 -8.73 0.16
C PHE A 14 -8.36 -9.93 0.93
N THR A 15 -8.84 -11.15 0.66
CA THR A 15 -8.25 -12.36 1.23
C THR A 15 -6.82 -12.56 0.74
N ALA A 16 -6.57 -12.44 -0.57
CA ALA A 16 -5.22 -12.56 -1.12
C ALA A 16 -4.25 -11.51 -0.55
N GLY A 17 -4.67 -10.24 -0.49
CA GLY A 17 -3.90 -9.16 0.12
C GLY A 17 -3.70 -9.36 1.63
N GLY A 18 -4.72 -9.87 2.32
CA GLY A 18 -4.64 -10.28 3.73
C GLY A 18 -3.61 -11.38 3.95
N ILE A 19 -3.58 -12.40 3.10
CA ILE A 19 -2.57 -13.47 3.13
C ILE A 19 -1.17 -12.88 3.01
N VAL A 20 -0.93 -12.06 2.00
CA VAL A 20 0.37 -11.38 1.81
C VAL A 20 0.75 -10.54 3.03
N LYS A 21 -0.19 -9.76 3.58
CA LYS A 21 0.04 -8.96 4.79
C LYS A 21 0.29 -9.82 6.04
N GLY A 22 -0.37 -10.95 6.20
CA GLY A 22 -0.12 -11.87 7.32
C GLY A 22 1.27 -12.50 7.24
N LEU A 23 1.70 -12.85 6.03
CA LEU A 23 3.03 -13.41 5.78
C LEU A 23 4.15 -12.40 6.09
N LEU A 24 3.99 -11.15 5.63
CA LEU A 24 5.07 -10.14 5.67
C LEU A 24 4.96 -9.09 6.76
N GLY A 25 3.77 -8.92 7.32
CA GLY A 25 3.36 -7.69 7.97
C GLY A 25 2.94 -6.56 7.00
N VAL A 26 3.17 -6.67 5.69
CA VAL A 26 2.91 -5.60 4.70
C VAL A 26 2.30 -6.16 3.41
N GLY A 27 1.70 -5.30 2.57
CA GLY A 27 1.37 -5.68 1.19
C GLY A 27 -0.10 -5.91 0.85
N LEU A 28 -1.04 -5.81 1.80
CA LEU A 28 -2.48 -5.80 1.48
C LEU A 28 -2.85 -4.83 0.35
N PRO A 29 -2.46 -3.54 0.40
CA PRO A 29 -2.76 -2.59 -0.67
C PRO A 29 -2.05 -2.94 -2.00
N MET A 30 -0.91 -3.62 -1.96
CA MET A 30 -0.16 -4.00 -3.17
C MET A 30 -0.89 -5.05 -4.01
N VAL A 31 -1.75 -5.85 -3.38
CA VAL A 31 -2.56 -6.85 -4.08
C VAL A 31 -3.94 -6.27 -4.41
N ALA A 32 -4.59 -5.68 -3.40
CA ALA A 32 -5.99 -5.28 -3.52
C ALA A 32 -6.19 -4.09 -4.45
N ILE A 33 -5.33 -3.05 -4.37
CA ILE A 33 -5.52 -1.82 -5.15
C ILE A 33 -5.35 -2.08 -6.65
N PRO A 34 -4.25 -2.68 -7.13
CA PRO A 34 -4.09 -2.88 -8.57
C PRO A 34 -5.16 -3.82 -9.15
N GLY A 35 -5.53 -4.89 -8.43
CA GLY A 35 -6.58 -5.81 -8.86
C GLY A 35 -7.96 -5.15 -8.95
N LEU A 36 -8.31 -4.32 -7.96
CA LEU A 36 -9.57 -3.57 -7.98
C LEU A 36 -9.58 -2.44 -9.02
N THR A 37 -8.43 -1.79 -9.24
CA THR A 37 -8.28 -0.72 -10.24
C THR A 37 -8.69 -1.22 -11.62
N LEU A 38 -8.28 -2.44 -11.99
CA LEU A 38 -8.66 -3.07 -13.26
C LEU A 38 -10.17 -3.30 -13.42
N ILE A 39 -10.97 -3.20 -12.36
CA ILE A 39 -12.40 -3.52 -12.38
C ILE A 39 -13.25 -2.27 -12.17
N VAL A 40 -12.88 -1.45 -11.19
CA VAL A 40 -13.68 -0.30 -10.74
C VAL A 40 -13.00 1.04 -10.93
N GLY A 41 -11.77 1.05 -11.45
CA GLY A 41 -10.95 2.25 -11.51
C GLY A 41 -10.22 2.54 -10.20
N LEU A 42 -9.16 3.34 -10.29
CA LEU A 42 -8.26 3.64 -9.17
C LEU A 42 -8.98 4.38 -8.03
N PRO A 43 -9.78 5.45 -8.26
CA PRO A 43 -10.43 6.18 -7.17
C PRO A 43 -11.36 5.28 -6.35
N ASN A 44 -12.15 4.43 -7.00
CA ASN A 44 -13.06 3.50 -6.32
C ASN A 44 -12.28 2.40 -5.59
N ALA A 45 -11.21 1.87 -6.19
CA ALA A 45 -10.34 0.91 -5.54
C ALA A 45 -9.75 1.48 -4.23
N LEU A 46 -9.28 2.73 -4.25
CA LEU A 46 -8.78 3.43 -3.06
C LEU A 46 -9.86 3.58 -1.99
N ALA A 47 -11.06 4.00 -2.38
CA ALA A 47 -12.17 4.14 -1.45
C ALA A 47 -12.51 2.82 -0.76
N MET A 48 -12.60 1.72 -1.51
CA MET A 48 -12.92 0.38 -0.99
C MET A 48 -11.82 -0.18 -0.08
N VAL A 49 -10.55 0.10 -0.39
CA VAL A 49 -9.39 -0.48 0.32
C VAL A 49 -8.97 0.33 1.55
N SER A 50 -9.23 1.65 1.56
CA SER A 50 -8.74 2.58 2.58
C SER A 50 -9.10 2.17 4.02
N VAL A 51 -10.37 1.86 4.28
CA VAL A 51 -10.86 1.45 5.60
C VAL A 51 -10.29 0.09 6.03
N PRO A 52 -10.34 -0.99 5.21
CA PRO A 52 -9.68 -2.25 5.55
C PRO A 52 -8.18 -2.13 5.83
N VAL A 53 -7.45 -1.34 5.04
CA VAL A 53 -6.02 -1.09 5.27
C VAL A 53 -5.80 -0.37 6.59
N ALA A 54 -6.59 0.67 6.90
CA ALA A 54 -6.46 1.41 8.14
C ALA A 54 -6.67 0.49 9.35
N LEU A 55 -7.74 -0.31 9.36
CA LEU A 55 -8.04 -1.22 10.46
C LEU A 55 -7.02 -2.35 10.60
N ALA A 56 -6.56 -2.93 9.49
CA ALA A 56 -5.51 -3.95 9.52
C ALA A 56 -4.18 -3.41 10.07
N ASN A 57 -3.84 -2.15 9.77
CA ASN A 57 -2.63 -1.52 10.31
C ASN A 57 -2.83 -1.03 11.75
N LEU A 58 -4.02 -0.59 12.14
CA LEU A 58 -4.34 -0.28 13.54
C LEU A 58 -4.17 -1.51 14.43
N TRP A 59 -4.71 -2.65 14.00
CA TRP A 59 -4.54 -3.92 14.69
C TRP A 59 -3.06 -4.33 14.79
N GLN A 60 -2.30 -4.15 13.71
CA GLN A 60 -0.86 -4.43 13.70
C GLN A 60 -0.07 -3.51 14.65
N VAL A 61 -0.34 -2.21 14.66
CA VAL A 61 0.28 -1.27 15.62
C VAL A 61 -0.04 -1.69 17.05
N TRP A 62 -1.30 -2.07 17.32
CA TRP A 62 -1.71 -2.56 18.64
C TRP A 62 -0.96 -3.84 19.05
N GLN A 63 -0.77 -4.79 18.13
CA GLN A 63 -0.02 -6.03 18.39
C GLN A 63 1.46 -5.76 18.72
N PHE A 64 2.09 -4.84 18.00
CA PHE A 64 3.53 -4.57 18.13
C PHE A 64 3.85 -3.34 19.01
N ARG A 65 2.87 -2.82 19.77
CA ARG A 65 3.00 -1.59 20.58
C ARG A 65 4.09 -1.62 21.65
N GLN A 66 4.50 -2.82 22.08
CA GLN A 66 5.56 -3.00 23.07
C GLN A 66 6.97 -3.02 22.46
N ALA A 67 7.07 -3.05 21.13
CA ALA A 67 8.36 -2.94 20.46
C ALA A 67 8.99 -1.58 20.79
N PRO A 68 10.32 -1.50 20.95
CA PRO A 68 10.95 -0.23 21.27
C PRO A 68 10.67 0.78 20.15
N GLY A 69 10.34 2.02 20.51
CA GLY A 69 9.91 3.04 19.55
C GLY A 69 10.90 3.22 18.38
N PRO A 70 10.44 3.57 17.17
CA PRO A 70 11.29 3.63 15.96
C PRO A 70 12.37 4.73 15.91
N GLY A 71 12.75 5.31 17.05
CA GLY A 71 13.71 6.40 17.16
C GLY A 71 13.19 7.75 16.64
N GLY A 72 14.05 8.78 16.69
CA GLY A 72 13.68 10.17 16.33
C GLY A 72 13.47 10.44 14.83
N VAL A 73 13.63 9.42 13.98
CA VAL A 73 13.50 9.50 12.52
C VAL A 73 12.04 9.34 12.08
N LEU A 74 11.23 8.63 12.85
CA LEU A 74 9.86 8.31 12.47
C LEU A 74 8.94 9.53 12.47
N VAL A 75 9.04 10.39 13.48
CA VAL A 75 8.18 11.59 13.58
C VAL A 75 8.33 12.50 12.35
N PRO A 76 9.53 12.94 11.93
CA PRO A 76 9.65 13.77 10.73
C PRO A 76 9.19 13.05 9.46
N TYR A 77 9.39 11.73 9.37
CA TYR A 77 8.87 10.92 8.27
C TYR A 77 7.33 10.91 8.22
N LEU A 78 6.67 10.69 9.36
CA LEU A 78 5.21 10.63 9.44
C LEU A 78 4.55 11.99 9.18
N ILE A 79 5.10 13.07 9.72
CA ILE A 79 4.57 14.43 9.51
C ILE A 79 4.70 14.82 8.04
N SER A 80 5.89 14.68 7.47
CA SER A 80 6.11 14.99 6.06
C SER A 80 5.30 14.10 5.13
N GLY A 81 5.13 12.83 5.46
CA GLY A 81 4.30 11.91 4.68
C GLY A 81 2.80 12.15 4.83
N ALA A 82 2.32 12.66 5.96
CA ALA A 82 0.96 13.17 6.09
C ALA A 82 0.73 14.33 5.11
N ILE A 83 1.64 15.31 5.06
CA ILE A 83 1.58 16.42 4.09
C ILE A 83 1.63 15.91 2.66
N GLY A 84 2.56 14.99 2.37
CA GLY A 84 2.66 14.34 1.08
C GLY A 84 1.37 13.62 0.70
N THR A 85 0.70 12.95 1.65
CA THR A 85 -0.57 12.24 1.41
C THR A 85 -1.69 13.20 1.01
N ILE A 86 -1.76 14.39 1.63
CA ILE A 86 -2.69 15.44 1.21
C ILE A 86 -2.43 15.80 -0.26
N ILE A 87 -1.18 16.12 -0.60
CA ILE A 87 -0.78 16.51 -1.97
C ILE A 87 -1.05 15.37 -2.96
N GLY A 88 -0.70 14.13 -2.61
CA GLY A 88 -0.96 12.96 -3.43
C GLY A 88 -2.45 12.73 -3.68
N THR A 89 -3.29 12.96 -2.66
CA THR A 89 -4.75 12.85 -2.82
C THR A 89 -5.30 13.99 -3.68
N LEU A 90 -4.71 15.18 -3.61
CA LEU A 90 -5.05 16.28 -4.53
C LEU A 90 -4.65 15.94 -5.98
N ILE A 91 -3.52 15.26 -6.19
CA ILE A 91 -3.11 14.75 -7.51
C ILE A 91 -4.12 13.72 -8.02
N LEU A 92 -4.55 12.78 -7.17
CA LEU A 92 -5.59 11.78 -7.50
C LEU A 92 -6.88 12.40 -8.04
N VAL A 93 -7.32 13.53 -7.47
CA VAL A 93 -8.58 14.16 -7.91
C VAL A 93 -8.42 15.13 -9.08
N SER A 94 -7.19 15.57 -9.35
CA SER A 94 -6.90 16.58 -10.38
C SER A 94 -6.45 15.97 -11.71
N LEU A 95 -5.87 14.77 -11.68
CA LEU A 95 -5.40 14.11 -12.90
C LEU A 95 -6.44 13.17 -13.50
N PRO A 96 -6.49 13.05 -14.84
CA PRO A 96 -7.28 12.00 -15.48
C PRO A 96 -6.78 10.61 -15.05
N GLU A 97 -7.72 9.68 -14.92
CA GLU A 97 -7.48 8.34 -14.40
C GLU A 97 -6.36 7.59 -15.15
N ALA A 98 -6.32 7.69 -16.48
CA ALA A 98 -5.27 7.07 -17.31
C ALA A 98 -3.85 7.49 -16.92
N TRP A 99 -3.63 8.75 -16.51
CA TRP A 99 -2.33 9.23 -16.06
C TRP A 99 -1.93 8.66 -14.70
N LEU A 100 -2.92 8.47 -13.81
CA LEU A 100 -2.70 7.87 -12.50
C LEU A 100 -2.39 6.38 -12.62
N GLU A 101 -3.12 5.67 -13.48
CA GLU A 101 -2.85 4.25 -13.77
C GLU A 101 -1.47 4.05 -14.39
N LEU A 102 -1.08 4.90 -15.35
CA LEU A 102 0.26 4.88 -15.95
C LEU A 102 1.36 5.18 -14.92
N GLY A 103 1.13 6.17 -14.06
CA GLY A 103 2.04 6.51 -12.96
C GLY A 103 2.22 5.34 -11.99
N LEU A 104 1.12 4.69 -11.61
CA LEU A 104 1.13 3.49 -10.77
C LEU A 104 1.88 2.33 -11.47
N ALA A 105 1.61 2.06 -12.74
CA ALA A 105 2.30 1.02 -13.51
C ALA A 105 3.81 1.28 -13.57
N THR A 106 4.22 2.52 -13.91
CA THR A 106 5.63 2.93 -13.99
C THR A 106 6.34 2.76 -12.65
N MET A 107 5.67 3.13 -11.56
CA MET A 107 6.18 2.95 -10.20
C MET A 107 6.38 1.47 -9.86
N LEU A 108 5.40 0.61 -10.16
CA LEU A 108 5.49 -0.83 -9.89
C LEU A 108 6.66 -1.46 -10.67
N ILE A 109 6.82 -1.10 -11.95
CA ILE A 109 7.95 -1.56 -12.79
C ILE A 109 9.28 -1.09 -12.18
N GLY A 110 9.41 0.20 -11.86
CA GLY A 110 10.63 0.77 -11.26
C GLY A 110 10.98 0.09 -9.94
N TYR A 111 9.99 -0.23 -9.11
CA TYR A 111 10.20 -0.96 -7.86
C TYR A 111 10.69 -2.39 -8.10
N VAL A 112 10.11 -3.12 -9.06
CA VAL A 112 10.57 -4.46 -9.44
C VAL A 112 12.01 -4.40 -9.93
N VAL A 113 12.35 -3.47 -10.82
CA VAL A 113 13.72 -3.28 -11.35
C VAL A 113 14.71 -2.97 -10.23
N LEU A 114 14.40 -2.02 -9.35
CA LEU A 114 15.26 -1.66 -8.22
C LEU A 114 15.52 -2.86 -7.31
N ARG A 115 14.46 -3.60 -6.96
CA ARG A 115 14.54 -4.75 -6.05
C ARG A 115 15.35 -5.90 -6.65
N LEU A 116 15.22 -6.15 -7.95
CA LEU A 116 16.01 -7.15 -8.66
C LEU A 116 17.47 -6.73 -8.83
N SER A 117 17.73 -5.44 -9.04
CA SER A 117 19.08 -4.93 -9.34
C SER A 117 19.93 -4.70 -8.08
N ASN A 118 19.31 -4.46 -6.92
CA ASN A 118 20.07 -4.14 -5.71
C ASN A 118 19.40 -4.65 -4.41
N PRO A 119 19.47 -5.96 -4.12
CA PRO A 119 18.83 -6.56 -2.95
C PRO A 119 19.44 -6.15 -1.60
N GLY A 120 20.58 -5.44 -1.60
CA GLY A 120 21.39 -5.17 -0.40
C GLY A 120 21.47 -3.71 0.05
N LEU A 121 20.56 -2.83 -0.39
CA LEU A 121 20.63 -1.39 -0.10
C LEU A 121 20.52 -1.12 1.41
N LYS A 122 21.65 -0.79 2.04
CA LYS A 122 21.76 -0.40 3.46
C LYS A 122 22.03 1.10 3.54
N LEU A 123 21.23 1.83 4.31
CA LEU A 123 21.45 3.25 4.57
C LEU A 123 22.30 3.43 5.83
N MET A 124 23.35 4.24 5.76
CA MET A 124 24.06 4.68 6.96
C MET A 124 23.10 5.48 7.87
N GLN A 125 23.14 5.25 9.18
CA GLN A 125 22.19 5.85 10.14
C GLN A 125 22.12 7.39 10.07
N GLY A 126 23.25 8.06 9.80
CA GLY A 126 23.30 9.52 9.61
C GLY A 126 22.57 10.02 8.36
N ALA A 127 22.59 9.24 7.28
CA ALA A 127 21.84 9.52 6.06
C ALA A 127 20.35 9.24 6.24
N ALA A 128 19.97 8.21 7.00
CA ALA A 128 18.58 7.91 7.33
C ALA A 128 17.90 9.09 8.04
N ARG A 129 18.53 9.68 9.07
CA ARG A 129 17.93 10.79 9.81
C ARG A 129 17.71 12.05 8.96
N LYS A 130 18.65 12.38 8.07
CA LYS A 130 18.54 13.55 7.17
C LYS A 130 17.53 13.34 6.03
N SER A 131 17.33 12.09 5.61
CA SER A 131 16.39 11.75 4.52
C SER A 131 14.96 11.46 5.00
N ALA A 132 14.72 11.41 6.32
CA ALA A 132 13.43 11.06 6.90
C ALA A 132 12.26 11.87 6.34
N ALA A 133 12.38 13.21 6.34
CA ALA A 133 11.32 14.08 5.86
C ALA A 133 11.14 14.04 4.33
N PRO A 134 12.20 14.15 3.50
CA PRO A 134 12.06 14.00 2.05
C PRO A 134 11.47 12.65 1.63
N VAL A 135 11.90 11.56 2.26
CA VAL A 135 11.43 10.20 1.94
C VAL A 135 10.00 10.01 2.44
N GLY A 136 9.68 10.51 3.64
CA GLY A 136 8.32 10.52 4.18
C GLY A 136 7.36 11.26 3.27
N PHE A 137 7.72 12.46 2.85
CA PHE A 137 6.97 13.24 1.85
C PHE A 137 6.72 12.46 0.57
N GLY A 138 7.78 11.89 -0.03
CA GLY A 138 7.66 11.10 -1.26
C GLY A 138 6.76 9.87 -1.09
N ALA A 139 6.91 9.13 0.01
CA ALA A 139 6.04 7.99 0.33
C ALA A 139 4.58 8.42 0.54
N GLY A 140 4.37 9.60 1.15
CA GLY A 140 3.07 10.22 1.31
C GLY A 140 2.42 10.60 -0.02
N VAL A 141 3.13 11.31 -0.90
CA VAL A 141 2.63 11.69 -2.24
C VAL A 141 2.23 10.44 -3.03
N LEU A 142 3.10 9.43 -2.99
CA LEU A 142 2.85 8.15 -3.64
C LEU A 142 1.61 7.45 -3.06
N HIS A 143 1.49 7.39 -1.74
CA HIS A 143 0.32 6.80 -1.08
C HIS A 143 -0.97 7.59 -1.34
N GLY A 144 -0.94 8.92 -1.29
CA GLY A 144 -2.11 9.75 -1.56
C GLY A 144 -2.65 9.54 -2.98
N SER A 145 -1.74 9.45 -3.95
CA SER A 145 -2.09 9.31 -5.37
C SER A 145 -2.46 7.88 -5.78
N THR A 146 -1.87 6.86 -5.14
CA THR A 146 -2.00 5.45 -5.58
C THR A 146 -2.44 4.47 -4.50
N GLY A 147 -2.53 4.90 -3.24
CA GLY A 147 -2.77 4.06 -2.06
C GLY A 147 -1.60 3.13 -1.70
N ILE A 148 -0.52 3.11 -2.48
CA ILE A 148 0.64 2.26 -2.26
C ILE A 148 1.82 3.11 -1.76
N ALA A 149 2.21 2.92 -0.51
CA ALA A 149 3.39 3.61 0.08
C ALA A 149 4.68 2.76 0.02
N GLY A 150 4.54 1.48 -0.30
CA GLY A 150 5.55 0.46 -0.03
C GLY A 150 6.90 0.67 -0.69
N PRO A 151 6.97 0.92 -2.02
CA PRO A 151 8.25 1.07 -2.72
C PRO A 151 9.21 2.09 -2.11
N ILE A 152 8.68 3.20 -1.57
CA ILE A 152 9.49 4.23 -0.91
C ILE A 152 9.60 3.89 0.58
N GLY A 153 8.47 3.75 1.28
CA GLY A 153 8.46 3.66 2.74
C GLY A 153 9.00 2.35 3.30
N ILE A 154 8.60 1.21 2.72
CA ILE A 154 9.10 -0.10 3.17
C ILE A 154 10.59 -0.21 2.88
N THR A 155 11.04 0.21 1.69
CA THR A 155 12.47 0.21 1.33
C THR A 155 13.28 1.06 2.30
N TYR A 156 12.76 2.22 2.70
CA TYR A 156 13.41 3.09 3.68
C TYR A 156 13.53 2.46 5.07
N PHE A 157 12.46 1.86 5.60
CA PHE A 157 12.52 1.18 6.90
C PHE A 157 13.36 -0.10 6.85
N HIS A 158 13.37 -0.80 5.71
CA HIS A 158 14.22 -1.97 5.49
C HIS A 158 15.71 -1.57 5.48
N ALA A 159 16.06 -0.50 4.75
CA ALA A 159 17.42 -0.02 4.65
C ALA A 159 18.01 0.51 5.98
N GLN A 160 17.16 0.81 6.98
CA GLN A 160 17.58 1.15 8.34
C GLN A 160 18.01 -0.06 9.18
N GLY A 161 17.79 -1.29 8.71
CA GLY A 161 18.20 -2.51 9.44
C GLY A 161 17.48 -2.69 10.77
N LEU A 162 16.22 -2.25 10.87
CA LEU A 162 15.41 -2.39 12.08
C LEU A 162 15.17 -3.87 12.41
N SER A 163 15.02 -4.20 13.70
CA SER A 163 14.50 -5.52 14.09
C SER A 163 13.09 -5.71 13.52
N ARG A 164 12.69 -6.96 13.31
CA ARG A 164 11.38 -7.32 12.73
C ARG A 164 10.21 -6.57 13.38
N ASP A 165 10.16 -6.55 14.71
CA ASP A 165 9.05 -5.93 15.44
C ASP A 165 9.04 -4.41 15.30
N ARG A 166 10.23 -3.77 15.29
CA ARG A 166 10.36 -2.32 15.03
C ARG A 166 9.97 -1.97 13.61
N PHE A 167 10.36 -2.79 12.64
CA PHE A 167 10.00 -2.62 11.25
C PHE A 167 8.48 -2.70 11.06
N ILE A 168 7.85 -3.75 11.59
CA ILE A 168 6.39 -3.94 11.49
C ILE A 168 5.65 -2.79 12.17
N LEU A 169 6.08 -2.36 13.36
CA LEU A 169 5.50 -1.20 14.05
C LEU A 169 5.63 0.08 13.22
N SER A 170 6.81 0.35 12.64
CA SER A 170 7.08 1.56 11.84
C SER A 170 6.21 1.61 10.59
N VAL A 171 6.10 0.48 9.87
CA VAL A 171 5.26 0.38 8.67
C VAL A 171 3.77 0.49 9.02
N GLY A 172 3.34 -0.13 10.13
CA GLY A 172 1.98 -0.01 10.64
C GLY A 172 1.62 1.45 10.95
N LEU A 173 2.50 2.16 11.67
CA LEU A 173 2.33 3.58 11.98
C LEU A 173 2.30 4.44 10.71
N MET A 174 3.18 4.18 9.73
CA MET A 174 3.16 4.86 8.44
C MET A 174 1.81 4.73 7.73
N PHE A 175 1.34 3.50 7.49
CA PHE A 175 0.07 3.31 6.79
C PHE A 175 -1.11 3.86 7.58
N LEU A 176 -1.08 3.77 8.91
CA LEU A 176 -2.14 4.31 9.75
C LEU A 176 -2.17 5.85 9.70
N THR A 177 -1.02 6.52 9.79
CA THR A 177 -0.92 7.97 9.66
C THR A 177 -1.38 8.42 8.28
N PHE A 178 -0.96 7.74 7.22
CA PHE A 178 -1.35 8.14 5.87
C PHE A 178 -2.86 7.90 5.64
N ALA A 179 -3.40 6.77 6.10
CA ALA A 179 -4.84 6.51 6.01
C ALA A 179 -5.68 7.50 6.84
N ALA A 180 -5.20 7.91 8.02
CA ALA A 180 -5.87 8.93 8.85
C ALA A 180 -6.01 10.29 8.15
N VAL A 181 -5.13 10.58 7.18
CA VAL A 181 -5.19 11.77 6.34
C VAL A 181 -5.97 11.52 5.05
N GLN A 182 -5.73 10.39 4.39
CA GLN A 182 -6.33 10.06 3.10
C GLN A 182 -7.84 9.83 3.21
N ILE A 183 -8.32 9.11 4.22
CA ILE A 183 -9.76 8.79 4.36
C ILE A 183 -10.62 10.07 4.43
N PRO A 184 -10.31 11.07 5.28
CA PRO A 184 -11.02 12.35 5.27
C PRO A 184 -10.94 13.06 3.91
N MET A 185 -9.76 13.08 3.26
CA MET A 185 -9.58 13.71 1.95
C MET A 185 -10.44 13.03 0.86
N LEU A 186 -10.53 11.70 0.85
CA LEU A 186 -11.41 10.96 -0.06
C LEU A 186 -12.89 11.28 0.22
N GLY A 187 -13.26 11.51 1.49
CA GLY A 187 -14.59 11.99 1.87
C GLY A 187 -14.90 13.39 1.34
N LEU A 188 -13.99 14.33 1.56
CA LEU A 188 -14.14 15.73 1.12
C LEU A 188 -14.20 15.88 -0.41
N THR A 189 -13.59 14.96 -1.14
CA THR A 189 -13.56 14.95 -2.61
C THR A 189 -14.72 14.18 -3.24
N GLY A 190 -15.58 13.55 -2.43
CA GLY A 190 -16.73 12.76 -2.90
C GLY A 190 -16.36 11.38 -3.48
N ILE A 191 -15.08 11.00 -3.45
CA ILE A 191 -14.62 9.66 -3.87
C ILE A 191 -15.12 8.59 -2.89
N LEU A 192 -15.10 8.90 -1.59
CA LEU A 192 -15.56 7.98 -0.55
C LEU A 192 -17.09 7.97 -0.48
N ARG A 193 -17.70 7.03 -1.20
CA ARG A 193 -19.15 6.86 -1.29
C ARG A 193 -19.64 5.69 -0.44
N ALA A 194 -20.92 5.70 -0.07
CA ALA A 194 -21.53 4.66 0.76
C ALA A 194 -21.36 3.24 0.19
N ASP A 195 -21.46 3.06 -1.14
CA ASP A 195 -21.26 1.78 -1.81
C ASP A 195 -19.81 1.26 -1.68
N THR A 196 -18.83 2.14 -1.90
CA THR A 196 -17.40 1.80 -1.75
C THR A 196 -17.03 1.47 -0.31
N VAL A 197 -17.53 2.26 0.66
CA VAL A 197 -17.31 2.04 2.09
C VAL A 197 -17.94 0.73 2.53
N LEU A 198 -19.19 0.46 2.12
CA LEU A 198 -19.87 -0.77 2.45
C LEU A 198 -19.12 -1.99 1.92
N THR A 199 -18.58 -1.92 0.69
CA THR A 199 -17.78 -3.02 0.14
C THR A 199 -16.48 -3.24 0.94
N GLY A 200 -15.82 -2.16 1.36
CA GLY A 200 -14.66 -2.24 2.25
C GLY A 200 -15.02 -2.90 3.60
N VAL A 201 -16.14 -2.50 4.20
CA VAL A 201 -16.63 -3.06 5.48
C VAL A 201 -16.97 -4.55 5.35
N ILE A 202 -17.70 -4.94 4.29
CA ILE A 202 -17.99 -6.34 3.96
C ILE A 202 -16.69 -7.13 3.71
N GLY A 203 -15.65 -6.45 3.24
CA GLY A 203 -14.31 -7.02 3.03
C GLY A 203 -13.53 -7.33 4.31
N LEU A 204 -13.90 -6.77 5.47
CA LEU A 204 -13.11 -6.92 6.71
C LEU A 204 -12.96 -8.39 7.16
N PRO A 205 -14.00 -9.24 7.15
CA PRO A 205 -13.85 -10.67 7.44
C PRO A 205 -12.90 -11.36 6.46
N ALA A 206 -12.94 -11.00 5.16
CA ALA A 206 -12.06 -11.57 4.14
C ALA A 206 -10.59 -11.18 4.38
N VAL A 207 -10.33 -9.92 4.76
CA VAL A 207 -9.00 -9.46 5.18
C VAL A 207 -8.54 -10.20 6.43
N ALA A 208 -9.39 -10.34 7.45
CA ALA A 208 -9.06 -11.01 8.70
C ALA A 208 -8.73 -12.50 8.47
N ALA A 209 -9.53 -13.20 7.66
CA ALA A 209 -9.28 -14.57 7.26
C ALA A 209 -7.94 -14.70 6.52
N GLY A 210 -7.68 -13.79 5.57
CA GLY A 210 -6.41 -13.75 4.85
C GLY A 210 -5.22 -13.53 5.79
N LEU A 211 -5.30 -12.56 6.69
CA LEU A 211 -4.27 -12.29 7.69
C LEU A 211 -3.99 -13.53 8.56
N TRP A 212 -5.03 -14.23 9.01
CA TRP A 212 -4.89 -15.44 9.81
C TRP A 212 -4.18 -16.56 9.04
N ILE A 213 -4.59 -16.83 7.80
CA ILE A 213 -3.95 -17.81 6.90
C ILE A 213 -2.48 -17.43 6.66
N GLY A 214 -2.22 -16.17 6.32
CA GLY A 214 -0.88 -15.66 6.05
C GLY A 214 0.05 -15.80 7.25
N ASN A 215 -0.42 -15.42 8.45
CA ASN A 215 0.34 -15.58 9.69
C ASN A 215 0.68 -17.05 9.98
N MET A 216 -0.25 -17.98 9.69
CA MET A 216 -0.02 -19.42 9.86
C MET A 216 1.02 -19.94 8.86
N LEU A 217 0.94 -19.55 7.59
CA LEU A 217 1.86 -19.96 6.53
C LEU A 217 3.26 -19.35 6.70
N GLY A 218 3.37 -18.11 7.17
CA GLY A 218 4.65 -17.42 7.36
C GLY A 218 5.57 -18.09 8.39
N ARG A 219 5.04 -18.96 9.24
CA ARG A 219 5.86 -19.81 10.13
C ARG A 219 6.58 -20.95 9.39
N ARG A 220 6.22 -21.23 8.13
CA ARG A 220 6.67 -22.41 7.37
C ARG A 220 7.37 -22.06 6.05
N ILE A 221 7.31 -20.82 5.57
CA ILE A 221 7.83 -20.42 4.26
C ILE A 221 9.21 -19.76 4.40
N GLU A 222 10.16 -20.16 3.55
CA GLU A 222 11.48 -19.54 3.48
C GLU A 222 11.39 -18.09 2.96
N PRO A 223 12.18 -17.15 3.53
CA PRO A 223 12.17 -15.73 3.11
C PRO A 223 12.37 -15.51 1.60
N LYS A 224 13.16 -16.37 0.94
CA LYS A 224 13.49 -16.25 -0.48
C LYS A 224 12.32 -16.62 -1.40
N VAL A 225 11.55 -17.67 -1.07
CA VAL A 225 10.35 -18.08 -1.83
C VAL A 225 9.29 -17.00 -1.74
N PHE A 226 9.18 -16.41 -0.55
CA PHE A 226 8.27 -15.34 -0.27
C PHE A 226 8.56 -14.09 -1.14
N ASP A 227 9.82 -13.65 -1.20
CA ASP A 227 10.23 -12.47 -1.98
C ASP A 227 9.87 -12.60 -3.46
N TRP A 228 9.98 -13.81 -4.00
CA TRP A 228 9.60 -14.15 -5.36
C TRP A 228 8.10 -14.05 -5.61
N LEU A 229 7.26 -14.53 -4.70
CA LEU A 229 5.80 -14.47 -4.86
C LEU A 229 5.28 -13.03 -4.94
N VAL A 230 5.82 -12.12 -4.12
CA VAL A 230 5.47 -10.70 -4.19
C VAL A 230 5.89 -10.07 -5.50
N LEU A 231 7.09 -10.40 -5.99
CA LEU A 231 7.55 -9.91 -7.29
C LEU A 231 6.64 -10.37 -8.43
N ILE A 232 6.19 -11.63 -8.41
CA ILE A 232 5.27 -12.16 -9.42
C ILE A 232 3.96 -11.37 -9.43
N VAL A 233 3.34 -11.18 -8.27
CA VAL A 233 2.07 -10.44 -8.18
C VAL A 233 2.24 -9.01 -8.69
N LEU A 234 3.25 -8.28 -8.19
CA LEU A 234 3.51 -6.91 -8.61
C LEU A 234 3.79 -6.80 -10.12
N THR A 235 4.53 -7.75 -10.69
CA THR A 235 4.85 -7.76 -12.13
C THR A 235 3.58 -7.99 -12.95
N TRP A 236 2.73 -8.93 -12.55
CA TRP A 236 1.47 -9.22 -13.22
C TRP A 236 0.53 -8.01 -13.21
N THR A 237 0.36 -7.33 -12.07
CA THR A 237 -0.50 -6.14 -12.02
C THR A 237 0.09 -4.92 -12.69
N ALA A 238 1.41 -4.75 -12.67
CA ALA A 238 2.08 -3.71 -13.44
C ALA A 238 1.83 -3.88 -14.95
N ALA A 239 1.97 -5.10 -15.47
CA ALA A 239 1.72 -5.42 -16.87
C ALA A 239 0.26 -5.18 -17.26
N GLY A 240 -0.69 -5.59 -16.42
CA GLY A 240 -2.13 -5.38 -16.67
C GLY A 240 -2.51 -3.89 -16.70
N LEU A 241 -1.99 -3.09 -15.78
CA LEU A 241 -2.24 -1.64 -15.75
C LEU A 241 -1.61 -0.94 -16.97
N ALA A 242 -0.35 -1.26 -17.31
CA ALA A 242 0.30 -0.68 -18.48
C ALA A 242 -0.47 -0.97 -19.77
N TRP A 243 -0.96 -2.21 -19.96
CA TRP A 243 -1.78 -2.57 -21.12
C TRP A 243 -3.07 -1.75 -21.18
N ARG A 244 -3.78 -1.64 -20.06
CA ARG A 244 -5.04 -0.88 -19.98
C ARG A 244 -4.83 0.59 -20.30
N SER A 245 -3.85 1.24 -19.65
CA SER A 245 -3.56 2.66 -19.91
C SER A 245 -3.19 2.90 -21.37
N VAL A 246 -2.33 2.05 -21.97
CA VAL A 246 -1.97 2.19 -23.40
C VAL A 246 -3.18 2.00 -24.32
N SER A 247 -4.07 1.05 -24.02
CA SER A 247 -5.29 0.82 -24.81
C SER A 247 -6.27 2.00 -24.77
N GLU A 248 -6.37 2.70 -23.64
CA GLU A 248 -7.20 3.91 -23.53
C GLU A 248 -6.61 5.08 -24.34
N PHE A 249 -5.28 5.25 -24.33
CA PHE A 249 -4.63 6.29 -25.14
C PHE A 249 -4.63 6.00 -26.65
N ALA A 250 -4.65 4.72 -27.05
CA ALA A 250 -4.65 4.32 -28.45
C ALA A 250 -6.05 4.31 -29.10
N GLY A 251 -7.12 4.36 -28.28
CA GLY A 251 -8.51 4.31 -28.73
C GLY A 251 -9.25 5.65 -28.73
N GLY A 252 -8.60 6.75 -28.33
CA GLY A 252 -9.15 8.12 -28.33
C GLY A 252 -8.55 8.98 -29.44
#